data_AF-A0A6G3XGX3-F1
#
_entry.id   AF-A0A6G3XGX3-F1
#
_cell.length_a   1.000
_cell.length_b   1.000
_cell.length_c   1.000
_cell.angle_alpha   90.00
_cell.angle_beta   90.00
_cell.angle_gamma   90.00
#
_symmetry.space_group_name_H-M   'P 1'
#
loop_
_entity.id
_entity.type
_entity.pdbx_description
1 polymer ?
#
loop_
_entity_poly.entity_id
_entity_poly.type
_entity_poly.pdbx_seq_one_letter_code
_entity_poly.pdbx_strand_id
1 'polypeptide(L)'
;FLRARNACLLAGSFAAAGFLPVIDDVVVRRAHLDFYRATLTGVPLHCVVLAPGAAKAMERNLARDKTLTTDWSPLDDALRSELADEKIWIDNADLTVDETVDAVLSATGLTPPPA
;
A
#
# COMPACT_ATOMS: atom_id res chain seq x y z
N PHE A 1 2.67 -17.18 1.67
CA PHE A 1 3.62 -16.05 1.84
C PHE A 1 4.78 -15.98 0.82
N LEU A 2 4.89 -16.84 -0.22
CA LEU A 2 6.05 -16.79 -1.14
C LEU A 2 6.25 -15.43 -1.81
N ARG A 3 5.18 -14.82 -2.32
CA ARG A 3 5.19 -13.48 -2.93
C ARG A 3 5.68 -12.42 -1.94
N ALA A 4 5.09 -12.36 -0.75
CA ALA A 4 5.49 -11.44 0.31
C ALA A 4 6.96 -11.64 0.74
N ARG A 5 7.42 -12.89 0.89
CA ARG A 5 8.82 -13.19 1.21
C ARG A 5 9.78 -12.61 0.19
N ASN A 6 9.50 -12.82 -1.10
CA ASN A 6 10.36 -12.29 -2.17
C ASN A 6 10.30 -10.77 -2.26
N ALA A 7 9.14 -10.15 -2.01
CA ALA A 7 9.02 -8.70 -1.89
C ALA A 7 9.89 -8.16 -0.75
N CYS A 8 9.86 -8.79 0.44
CA CYS A 8 10.72 -8.41 1.57
C CYS A 8 12.21 -8.56 1.26
N LEU A 9 12.62 -9.66 0.62
CA LEU A 9 14.02 -9.89 0.25
C LEU A 9 14.54 -8.80 -0.69
N LEU A 10 13.75 -8.46 -1.71
CA LEU A 10 14.11 -7.44 -2.69
C LEU A 10 14.15 -6.05 -2.03
N ALA A 11 13.11 -5.69 -1.28
CA ALA A 11 13.04 -4.42 -0.56
C ALA A 11 14.20 -4.27 0.43
N GLY A 12 14.50 -5.32 1.21
CA GLY A 12 15.62 -5.33 2.14
C GLY A 12 16.97 -5.13 1.44
N SER A 13 17.17 -5.72 0.26
CA SER A 13 18.38 -5.51 -0.55
C SER A 13 18.53 -4.06 -1.01
N PHE A 14 17.45 -3.42 -1.47
CA PHE A 14 17.49 -2.00 -1.86
C PHE A 14 17.73 -1.09 -0.67
N ALA A 15 17.09 -1.37 0.46
CA ALA A 15 17.25 -0.59 1.67
C ALA A 15 18.69 -0.67 2.23
N ALA A 16 19.30 -1.87 2.20
CA ALA A 16 20.70 -2.05 2.57
C ALA A 16 21.67 -1.28 1.65
N ALA A 17 21.28 -1.01 0.41
CA ALA A 17 22.04 -0.20 -0.54
C ALA A 17 21.73 1.32 -0.45
N GLY A 18 20.90 1.75 0.51
CA GLY A 18 20.59 3.17 0.73
C GLY A 18 19.40 3.72 -0.07
N PHE A 19 18.62 2.86 -0.72
CA PHE A 19 17.40 3.27 -1.41
C PHE A 19 16.18 3.18 -0.48
N LEU A 20 15.12 3.94 -0.80
CA LEU A 20 13.82 3.79 -0.17
C LEU A 20 12.93 2.87 -1.03
N PRO A 21 12.78 1.58 -0.68
CA PRO A 21 11.90 0.68 -1.44
C PRO A 21 10.42 0.98 -1.16
N VAL A 22 9.59 0.91 -2.20
CA VAL A 22 8.12 0.95 -2.09
C VAL A 22 7.58 -0.40 -2.56
N ILE A 23 6.77 -1.05 -1.72
CA ILE A 23 6.08 -2.30 -2.05
C ILE A 23 4.62 -1.96 -2.31
N ASP A 24 4.18 -2.09 -3.56
CA ASP A 24 2.76 -2.07 -3.93
C ASP A 24 2.22 -3.50 -3.93
N ASP A 25 1.28 -3.79 -3.03
CA ASP A 25 0.73 -5.13 -2.84
C ASP A 25 -0.69 -5.11 -2.27
N VAL A 26 -1.46 -6.14 -2.61
CA VAL A 26 -2.80 -6.39 -2.05
C VAL A 26 -2.66 -7.17 -0.74
N VAL A 27 -2.52 -6.43 0.36
CA VAL A 27 -2.40 -6.97 1.73
C VAL A 27 -3.74 -6.88 2.44
N VAL A 28 -4.52 -7.97 2.40
CA VAL A 28 -5.91 -7.96 2.93
C VAL A 28 -6.01 -8.41 4.39
N ARG A 29 -5.20 -9.40 4.78
CA ARG A 29 -5.31 -10.07 6.08
C ARG A 29 -4.23 -9.56 7.04
N ARG A 30 -4.58 -9.46 8.32
CA ARG A 30 -3.66 -9.13 9.42
C ARG A 30 -2.40 -9.98 9.38
N ALA A 31 -2.56 -11.31 9.20
CA ALA A 31 -1.44 -12.24 9.11
C ALA A 31 -0.47 -11.96 7.95
N HIS A 32 -0.93 -11.38 6.84
CA HIS A 32 -0.05 -10.96 5.74
C HIS A 32 0.76 -9.72 6.12
N LEU A 33 0.14 -8.71 6.73
CA LEU A 33 0.86 -7.53 7.20
C LEU A 33 1.87 -7.88 8.30
N ASP A 34 1.50 -8.75 9.23
CA ASP A 34 2.38 -9.21 10.29
C ASP A 34 3.59 -9.99 9.74
N PHE A 35 3.39 -10.75 8.65
CA PHE A 35 4.51 -11.37 7.95
C PHE A 35 5.50 -10.34 7.39
N TYR A 36 5.03 -9.24 6.78
CA TYR A 36 5.91 -8.16 6.34
C TYR A 36 6.68 -7.54 7.50
N ARG A 37 6.00 -7.21 8.60
CA ARG A 37 6.60 -6.64 9.81
C ARG A 37 7.65 -7.56 10.44
N ALA A 38 7.37 -8.85 10.52
CA ALA A 38 8.29 -9.83 11.08
C ALA A 38 9.51 -10.09 10.18
N THR A 39 9.41 -9.82 8.87
CA THR A 39 10.50 -10.07 7.92
C THR A 39 11.37 -8.83 7.68
N LEU A 40 10.78 -7.63 7.63
CA LEU A 40 11.47 -6.36 7.38
C LEU A 40 11.88 -5.69 8.70
N THR A 41 12.70 -6.36 9.51
CA THR A 41 13.10 -5.88 10.84
C THR A 41 14.29 -4.92 10.81
N GLY A 42 15.06 -4.89 9.71
CA GLY A 42 16.27 -4.07 9.58
C GLY A 42 16.02 -2.60 9.21
N VAL A 43 14.78 -2.23 8.91
CA VAL A 43 14.40 -0.86 8.48
C VAL A 43 13.00 -0.50 8.98
N PRO A 44 12.70 0.80 9.20
CA PRO A 44 11.33 1.23 9.48
C PRO A 44 10.38 0.82 8.34
N LEU A 45 9.27 0.19 8.68
CA LEU A 45 8.21 -0.18 7.75
C LEU A 45 7.01 0.72 7.96
N HIS A 46 6.66 1.52 6.94
CA HIS A 46 5.45 2.32 6.91
C HIS A 46 4.36 1.56 6.14
N CYS A 47 3.26 1.21 6.83
CA CYS A 47 2.08 0.65 6.18
C CYS A 47 1.12 1.80 5.85
N VAL A 48 0.78 1.93 4.57
CA VAL A 48 -0.14 2.95 4.06
C VAL A 48 -1.25 2.26 3.30
N VAL A 49 -2.50 2.51 3.70
CA VAL A 49 -3.68 2.01 3.01
C VAL A 49 -4.30 3.15 2.21
N LEU A 50 -4.32 3.02 0.89
CA LEU A 50 -5.09 3.90 0.01
C LEU A 50 -6.53 3.39 -0.06
N ALA A 51 -7.46 4.19 0.45
CA ALA A 51 -8.85 3.79 0.68
C ALA A 51 -9.84 4.76 0.00
N PRO A 52 -9.88 4.84 -1.34
CA PRO A 52 -10.78 5.72 -2.08
C PRO A 52 -12.27 5.29 -2.02
N GLY A 53 -12.56 4.19 -1.33
CA GLY A 53 -13.87 3.54 -1.34
C GLY A 53 -14.13 2.68 -2.59
N ALA A 54 -15.00 1.67 -2.44
CA ALA A 54 -15.29 0.69 -3.48
C ALA A 54 -15.85 1.32 -4.77
N ALA A 55 -16.71 2.34 -4.64
CA ALA A 55 -17.33 3.01 -5.79
C ALA A 55 -16.28 3.71 -6.67
N LYS A 56 -15.36 4.49 -6.07
CA LYS A 56 -14.31 5.19 -6.81
C LYS A 56 -13.27 4.22 -7.38
N ALA A 57 -12.93 3.17 -6.65
CA ALA A 57 -12.08 2.10 -7.16
C ALA A 57 -12.69 1.40 -8.39
N MET A 58 -14.01 1.14 -8.37
CA MET A 58 -14.74 0.56 -9.49
C MET A 58 -14.77 1.51 -10.69
N GLU A 59 -15.10 2.79 -10.49
CA GLU A 59 -15.05 3.83 -11.52
C GLU A 59 -13.67 3.84 -12.23
N ARG A 60 -12.59 3.90 -11.44
CA ARG A 60 -11.21 3.88 -11.95
C ARG A 60 -10.89 2.59 -12.70
N ASN A 61 -11.35 1.43 -12.22
CA ASN A 61 -11.13 0.16 -12.89
C ASN A 61 -11.87 0.07 -14.24
N LEU A 62 -13.10 0.57 -14.32
CA LEU A 62 -13.89 0.58 -15.55
C LEU A 62 -13.33 1.54 -16.61
N ALA A 63 -12.62 2.59 -16.18
CA ALA A 63 -11.96 3.53 -17.08
C ALA A 63 -10.63 3.00 -17.67
N ARG A 64 -10.15 1.82 -17.27
CA ARG A 64 -8.91 1.24 -17.78
C ARG A 64 -9.13 0.57 -19.13
N ASP A 65 -8.14 0.66 -20.01
CA ASP A 65 -8.07 -0.13 -21.25
C ASP A 65 -8.07 -1.65 -20.97
N LYS A 66 -7.69 -2.04 -19.75
CA LYS A 66 -7.72 -3.43 -19.28
C LYS A 66 -9.01 -3.72 -18.55
N THR A 67 -9.86 -4.56 -19.14
CA THR A 67 -11.04 -5.09 -18.45
C THR A 67 -10.65 -6.08 -17.37
N LEU A 68 -11.06 -5.81 -16.13
CA LEU A 68 -11.03 -6.77 -15.04
C LEU A 68 -12.42 -7.39 -14.91
N THR A 69 -12.52 -8.72 -14.90
CA THR A 69 -13.81 -9.44 -14.80
C THR A 69 -14.19 -9.78 -13.36
N THR A 70 -13.27 -9.61 -12.42
CA THR A 70 -13.47 -9.91 -11.00
C THR A 70 -14.04 -8.69 -10.29
N ASP A 71 -15.11 -8.88 -9.53
CA ASP A 71 -15.60 -7.87 -8.60
C ASP A 71 -14.68 -7.78 -7.38
N TRP A 72 -14.13 -6.59 -7.16
CA TRP A 72 -13.26 -6.29 -6.02
C TRP A 72 -13.94 -5.41 -4.96
N SER A 73 -15.23 -5.10 -5.13
CA SER A 73 -15.97 -4.28 -4.16
C SER A 73 -15.91 -4.77 -2.71
N PRO A 74 -15.87 -6.09 -2.40
CA PRO A 74 -15.78 -6.56 -1.02
C PRO A 74 -14.40 -6.33 -0.35
N LEU A 75 -13.40 -5.88 -1.12
CA LEU A 75 -12.04 -5.72 -0.64
C LEU A 75 -11.92 -4.61 0.42
N ASP A 76 -12.67 -3.50 0.27
CA ASP A 76 -12.65 -2.39 1.23
C ASP A 76 -13.14 -2.85 2.61
N ASP A 77 -14.28 -3.55 2.66
CA ASP A 77 -14.83 -4.11 3.89
C ASP A 77 -13.86 -5.12 4.54
N ALA A 78 -13.23 -5.99 3.73
CA ALA A 78 -12.27 -6.95 4.22
C ALA A 78 -11.03 -6.27 4.83
N LEU A 79 -10.49 -5.24 4.17
CA LEU A 79 -9.37 -4.44 4.68
C LEU A 79 -9.75 -3.74 5.98
N ARG A 80 -10.94 -3.12 6.06
CA ARG A 80 -11.42 -2.46 7.29
C ARG A 80 -11.60 -3.46 8.42
N SER A 81 -12.14 -4.64 8.14
CA SER A 81 -12.32 -5.68 9.16
C SER A 81 -10.98 -6.20 9.72
N GLU A 82 -9.92 -6.21 8.93
CA GLU A 82 -8.64 -6.82 9.32
C GLU A 82 -7.60 -5.81 9.79
N LEU A 83 -7.65 -4.58 9.27
CA LEU A 83 -6.58 -3.59 9.35
C LEU A 83 -7.06 -2.20 9.85
N ALA A 84 -8.26 -2.09 10.44
CA ALA A 84 -8.80 -0.81 10.91
C ALA A 84 -7.92 -0.08 11.94
N ASP A 85 -7.08 -0.82 12.68
CA ASP A 85 -6.12 -0.28 13.67
C ASP A 85 -4.81 0.23 13.05
N GLU A 86 -4.62 0.07 11.73
CA GLU A 86 -3.50 0.69 11.03
C GLU A 86 -3.60 2.21 11.06
N LYS A 87 -2.46 2.87 11.26
CA LYS A 87 -2.43 4.31 11.56
C LYS A 87 -2.64 5.20 10.33
N ILE A 88 -2.26 4.72 9.15
CA ILE A 88 -2.24 5.54 7.93
C ILE A 88 -3.25 4.96 6.94
N TRP A 89 -4.45 5.53 6.98
CA TRP A 89 -5.49 5.35 5.98
C TRP A 89 -5.68 6.67 5.25
N ILE A 90 -5.49 6.68 3.94
CA ILE A 90 -5.63 7.87 3.11
C ILE A 90 -6.80 7.63 2.16
N ASP A 91 -7.87 8.39 2.35
CA ASP A 91 -8.90 8.51 1.32
C ASP A 91 -8.34 9.35 0.17
N ASN A 92 -8.02 8.68 -0.94
CA ASN A 92 -7.51 9.32 -2.14
C ASN A 92 -8.52 9.29 -3.29
N ALA A 93 -9.82 9.29 -2.98
CA ALA A 93 -10.87 9.26 -4.00
C ALA A 93 -10.79 10.46 -4.96
N ASP A 94 -10.60 11.66 -4.41
CA ASP A 94 -10.60 12.93 -5.15
C ASP A 94 -9.20 13.54 -5.28
N LEU A 95 -8.16 12.86 -4.78
CA LEU A 95 -6.79 13.30 -4.93
C LEU A 95 -6.24 12.95 -6.31
N THR A 96 -5.47 13.88 -6.88
CA THR A 96 -4.54 13.61 -7.97
C THR A 96 -3.39 12.72 -7.50
N VAL A 97 -2.54 12.27 -8.44
CA VAL A 97 -1.35 11.48 -8.10
C VAL A 97 -0.40 12.27 -7.22
N ASP A 98 -0.11 13.53 -7.58
CA ASP A 98 0.82 14.38 -6.83
C ASP A 98 0.30 14.66 -5.41
N GLU A 99 -0.99 14.98 -5.26
CA GLU A 99 -1.61 15.16 -3.95
C GLU A 99 -1.62 13.87 -3.12
N THR A 100 -1.79 12.71 -3.77
CA THR A 100 -1.68 11.41 -3.08
C THR A 100 -0.25 11.18 -2.58
N VAL A 101 0.76 11.50 -3.39
CA VAL A 101 2.18 11.40 -2.98
C VAL A 101 2.45 12.32 -1.80
N ASP A 102 2.01 13.56 -1.84
CA ASP A 102 2.17 14.52 -0.75
C ASP A 102 1.50 14.04 0.55
N ALA A 103 0.29 13.46 0.46
CA ALA A 103 -0.40 12.88 1.60
C ALA A 103 0.38 11.71 2.21
N VAL A 104 0.95 10.83 1.38
CA VAL A 104 1.79 9.71 1.82
C VAL A 104 3.06 10.21 2.52
N LEU A 105 3.77 11.16 1.92
CA LEU A 105 4.98 11.72 2.50
C LEU A 105 4.70 12.43 3.83
N SER A 106 3.62 13.23 3.89
CA SER A 106 3.19 13.90 5.11
C SER A 106 2.82 12.92 6.22
N ALA A 107 2.10 11.83 5.90
CA ALA A 107 1.67 10.85 6.90
C ALA A 107 2.80 9.94 7.39
N THR A 108 3.80 9.69 6.55
CA THR A 108 4.95 8.83 6.89
C THR A 108 6.11 9.61 7.51
N GLY A 109 6.18 10.93 7.29
CA GLY A 109 7.32 11.77 7.67
C GLY A 109 8.56 11.54 6.80
N LEU A 110 8.41 10.82 5.68
CA LEU A 110 9.51 10.57 4.75
C LEU A 110 9.80 11.84 3.97
N THR A 111 11.08 12.17 3.81
CA THR A 111 11.54 13.29 2.99
C THR A 111 12.27 12.71 1.78
N PRO A 112 11.73 12.86 0.55
CA PRO A 112 12.45 12.43 -0.63
C PRO A 112 13.71 13.28 -0.82
N PRO A 113 14.79 12.72 -1.40
CA PRO A 113 15.94 13.52 -1.79
C PRO A 113 15.51 14.62 -2.78
N PRO A 114 16.22 15.76 -2.82
CA PRO A 114 15.95 16.79 -3.82
C PRO A 114 16.07 16.19 -5.23
N ALA A 115 15.14 16.58 -6.09
CA ALA A 115 15.07 16.14 -7.49
C ALA A 115 16.26 16.62 -8.33
#